data_AF-A0A519Z7U5-F1
#
_entry.id   AF-A0A519Z7U5-F1
#
_cell.length_a   1.000
_cell.length_b   1.000
_cell.length_c   1.000
_cell.angle_alpha   90.00
_cell.angle_beta   90.00
_cell.angle_gamma   90.00
#
_symmetry.space_group_name_H-M   'P 1'
#
loop_
_entity.id
_entity.type
_entity.pdbx_description
1 polymer ?
#
loop_
_entity_poly.entity_id
_entity_poly.type
_entity_poly.pdbx_seq_one_letter_code
_entity_poly.pdbx_strand_id
1 'polypeptide(L)'
;MAQVQVVRNSGKQWLALLALIGAAMASVLWWWSHRDDPAASEPVAATAPATATVAALAKPVVAMQSELPSTEAGLVAQQTAAAQEIERQPAMKPITGPIKERPAFVSEVEWMMLKGVAQQNATPDVELTRLVNKLRFMKQLELWQSMEHSSDMAKRQMLAEQLLEDLPQRVANADLDKPEAQKLQASLLKDAVSDESSRKKRAETEARRLGASAAS
;
A
#
# COMPACT_ATOMS: atom_id res chain seq x y z
N MET A 1 -9.77 -32.80 20.29
CA MET A 1 -9.73 -32.03 19.03
C MET A 1 -9.90 -30.55 19.37
N ALA A 2 -8.84 -29.85 19.77
CA ALA A 2 -8.90 -28.42 20.08
C ALA A 2 -8.31 -27.66 18.89
N GLN A 3 -9.16 -26.96 18.14
CA GLN A 3 -8.71 -26.01 17.12
C GLN A 3 -8.18 -24.77 17.84
N VAL A 4 -6.86 -24.57 17.80
CA VAL A 4 -6.25 -23.29 18.16
C VAL A 4 -6.36 -22.40 16.93
N GLN A 5 -7.36 -21.52 16.93
CA GLN A 5 -7.41 -20.40 15.99
C GLN A 5 -6.27 -19.45 16.33
N VAL A 6 -5.14 -19.57 15.62
CA VAL A 6 -4.11 -18.53 15.58
C VAL A 6 -4.59 -17.45 14.62
N VAL A 7 -5.42 -16.53 15.10
CA VAL A 7 -5.64 -15.25 14.42
C VAL A 7 -4.37 -14.43 14.61
N ARG A 8 -3.43 -14.57 13.67
CA ARG A 8 -2.22 -13.74 13.62
C ARG A 8 -2.63 -12.32 13.23
N ASN A 9 -2.59 -11.43 14.21
CA ASN A 9 -2.77 -9.99 14.08
C ASN A 9 -1.60 -9.37 13.28
N SER A 10 -1.58 -9.57 11.96
CA SER A 10 -0.57 -9.05 11.03
C SER A 10 -0.91 -7.68 10.43
N GLY A 11 -2.08 -7.10 10.76
CA GLY A 11 -2.59 -5.87 10.15
C GLY A 11 -2.14 -4.54 10.77
N LYS A 12 -1.22 -4.52 11.75
CA LYS A 12 -0.96 -3.31 12.57
C LYS A 12 0.40 -2.62 12.37
N GLN A 13 1.37 -3.23 11.67
CA GLN A 13 2.71 -2.64 11.56
C GLN A 13 2.85 -1.58 10.45
N TRP A 14 2.04 -1.65 9.39
CA TRP A 14 2.06 -0.68 8.28
C TRP A 14 1.43 0.68 8.64
N LEU A 15 0.50 0.71 9.61
CA LEU A 15 -0.09 1.96 10.11
C LEU A 15 0.93 2.84 10.86
N ALA A 16 1.94 2.23 11.49
CA ALA A 16 2.98 2.97 12.22
C ALA A 16 3.96 3.69 11.27
N LEU A 17 4.18 3.16 10.06
CA LEU A 17 5.06 3.80 9.06
C LEU A 17 4.35 4.91 8.26
N LEU A 18 3.02 4.83 8.11
CA LEU A 18 2.22 5.99 7.64
C LEU A 18 2.23 7.14 8.66
N ALA A 19 2.35 6.84 9.95
CA ALA A 19 2.44 7.88 11.00
C ALA A 19 3.75 8.68 10.94
N LEU A 20 4.87 8.10 10.46
CA LEU A 20 6.14 8.83 10.27
C LEU A 20 6.14 9.74 9.04
N ILE A 21 5.32 9.44 8.03
CA ILE A 21 5.01 10.36 6.91
C ILE A 21 4.06 11.49 7.39
N GLY A 22 3.31 11.26 8.48
CA GLY A 22 2.37 12.21 9.08
C GLY A 22 2.93 13.16 10.14
N ALA A 23 4.21 13.08 10.52
CA ALA A 23 4.76 13.89 11.60
C ALA A 23 4.96 15.39 11.25
N ALA A 24 4.69 15.80 10.01
CA ALA A 24 4.55 17.21 9.62
C ALA A 24 3.07 17.68 9.49
N MET A 25 2.09 16.80 9.75
CA MET A 25 0.67 17.06 9.43
C MET A 25 -0.25 17.15 10.66
N ALA A 26 0.27 17.46 11.85
CA ALA A 26 -0.60 17.87 12.97
C ALA A 26 -1.23 19.26 12.77
N SER A 27 -0.81 20.02 11.75
CA SER A 27 -1.23 21.41 11.54
C SER A 27 -2.32 21.61 10.48
N VAL A 28 -2.61 20.61 9.63
CA VAL A 28 -3.42 20.82 8.42
C VAL A 28 -4.91 20.47 8.61
N LEU A 29 -5.24 19.62 9.59
CA LEU A 29 -6.64 19.28 9.92
C LEU A 29 -7.43 20.46 10.53
N TRP A 30 -6.75 21.47 11.08
CA TRP A 30 -7.39 22.67 11.62
C TRP A 30 -7.90 23.63 10.51
N TRP A 31 -7.31 23.59 9.32
CA TRP A 31 -7.63 24.57 8.26
C TRP A 31 -8.89 24.23 7.46
N TRP A 32 -9.32 22.96 7.44
CA TRP A 32 -10.55 22.54 6.74
C TRP A 32 -11.84 22.73 7.56
N SER A 33 -11.74 22.97 8.87
CA SER A 33 -12.90 23.07 9.78
C SER A 33 -13.37 24.51 10.07
N HIS A 34 -12.69 25.53 9.58
CA HIS A 34 -12.98 26.94 9.90
C HIS A 34 -13.31 27.79 8.66
N ARG A 35 -14.00 27.20 7.69
CA ARG A 35 -14.68 27.96 6.64
C ARG A 35 -16.18 27.75 6.74
N ASP A 36 -16.76 28.26 7.81
CA ASP A 36 -18.17 28.61 7.83
C ASP A 36 -18.28 29.98 8.48
N ASP A 37 -18.76 30.95 7.72
CA ASP A 37 -19.36 32.18 8.23
C ASP A 37 -20.20 32.85 7.12
N PRO A 38 -21.22 33.66 7.46
CA PRO A 38 -22.61 33.19 7.53
C PRO A 38 -23.59 34.12 6.77
N ALA A 39 -24.89 33.99 7.06
CA ALA A 39 -26.05 34.82 6.68
C ALA A 39 -26.91 34.22 5.54
N ALA A 40 -28.03 33.57 5.85
CA ALA A 40 -29.34 34.13 6.21
C ALA A 40 -30.25 34.32 5.00
N SER A 41 -31.36 33.58 4.95
CA SER A 41 -32.75 34.09 4.87
C SER A 41 -33.71 32.96 4.48
N GLU A 42 -34.60 32.58 5.40
CA GLU A 42 -35.88 31.93 5.08
C GLU A 42 -36.80 32.91 4.32
N PRO A 43 -37.85 32.42 3.62
CA PRO A 43 -39.18 32.58 4.21
C PRO A 43 -40.23 31.47 3.92
N VAL A 44 -41.00 31.15 4.97
CA VAL A 44 -42.45 30.84 5.14
C VAL A 44 -43.34 30.22 4.02
N ALA A 45 -43.88 29.04 4.37
CA ALA A 45 -45.28 28.56 4.40
C ALA A 45 -46.36 28.95 3.34
N ALA A 46 -47.04 27.93 2.75
CA ALA A 46 -48.52 27.76 2.74
C ALA A 46 -49.03 26.49 1.98
N THR A 47 -49.71 25.60 2.72
CA THR A 47 -51.06 24.99 2.50
C THR A 47 -51.47 24.19 1.22
N ALA A 48 -51.51 22.84 1.39
CA ALA A 48 -52.60 21.87 1.09
C ALA A 48 -52.93 21.40 -0.38
N PRO A 49 -53.77 20.35 -0.59
CA PRO A 49 -53.33 19.04 -1.09
C PRO A 49 -54.02 18.60 -2.40
N ALA A 50 -53.43 17.65 -3.15
CA ALA A 50 -54.17 16.89 -4.16
C ALA A 50 -53.57 15.50 -4.39
N THR A 51 -54.43 14.51 -4.22
CA THR A 51 -54.30 13.09 -4.54
C THR A 51 -53.98 12.87 -6.01
N ALA A 52 -52.95 12.08 -6.33
CA ALA A 52 -52.85 11.37 -7.60
C ALA A 52 -51.95 10.13 -7.44
N THR A 53 -52.60 9.00 -7.20
CA THR A 53 -52.00 7.68 -7.36
C THR A 53 -51.85 7.40 -8.85
N VAL A 54 -50.61 7.30 -9.35
CA VAL A 54 -50.30 6.50 -10.54
C VAL A 54 -49.01 5.75 -10.28
N ALA A 55 -49.17 4.48 -9.94
CA ALA A 55 -48.11 3.50 -10.02
C ALA A 55 -47.75 3.28 -11.50
N ALA A 56 -46.53 3.63 -11.90
CA ALA A 56 -45.96 3.19 -13.17
C ALA A 56 -44.41 3.20 -13.10
N LEU A 57 -43.87 1.99 -12.93
CA LEU A 57 -42.59 1.55 -13.50
C LEU A 57 -41.31 2.30 -13.08
N ALA A 58 -41.03 2.34 -11.78
CA ALA A 58 -39.65 2.48 -11.33
C ALA A 58 -38.93 1.13 -11.54
N LYS A 59 -38.26 0.98 -12.68
CA LYS A 59 -37.15 0.01 -12.81
C LYS A 59 -36.21 0.27 -11.63
N PRO A 60 -35.69 -0.76 -10.94
CA PRO A 60 -34.58 -0.52 -10.02
C PRO A 60 -33.43 -0.05 -10.90
N VAL A 61 -33.21 1.27 -10.93
CA VAL A 61 -31.90 1.80 -11.30
C VAL A 61 -30.99 1.15 -10.30
N VAL A 62 -30.25 0.16 -10.80
CA VAL A 62 -29.02 -0.33 -10.22
C VAL A 62 -28.15 0.90 -10.07
N ALA A 63 -28.33 1.60 -8.95
CA ALA A 63 -27.29 2.38 -8.35
C ALA A 63 -26.28 1.34 -7.84
N MET A 64 -25.50 0.77 -8.78
CA MET A 64 -24.08 0.54 -8.54
C MET A 64 -23.47 1.92 -8.35
N GLN A 65 -23.85 2.58 -7.26
CA GLN A 65 -22.95 3.47 -6.56
C GLN A 65 -21.79 2.54 -6.23
N SER A 66 -20.65 2.82 -6.86
CA SER A 66 -19.36 2.31 -6.44
C SER A 66 -19.10 2.89 -5.06
N GLU A 67 -19.84 2.38 -4.09
CA GLU A 67 -19.68 2.68 -2.69
C GLU A 67 -18.34 2.05 -2.34
N LEU A 68 -17.34 2.91 -2.13
CA LEU A 68 -16.31 2.57 -1.16
C LEU A 68 -17.02 1.85 -0.01
N PRO A 69 -16.55 0.67 0.44
CA PRO A 69 -17.24 -0.03 1.50
C PRO A 69 -17.34 0.91 2.72
N SER A 70 -18.53 1.47 2.95
CA SER A 70 -18.77 2.41 4.06
C SER A 70 -18.77 1.70 5.42
N THR A 71 -18.63 0.37 5.40
CA THR A 71 -18.50 -0.48 6.58
C THR A 71 -17.03 -0.85 6.81
N GLU A 72 -16.61 -0.83 8.07
CA GLU A 72 -15.28 -1.25 8.49
C GLU A 72 -14.92 -2.64 7.95
N ALA A 73 -15.89 -3.57 7.97
CA ALA A 73 -15.72 -4.93 7.45
C ALA A 73 -15.37 -4.96 5.95
N GLY A 74 -16.02 -4.11 5.14
CA GLY A 74 -15.73 -4.05 3.70
C GLY A 74 -14.37 -3.41 3.40
N LEU A 75 -13.93 -2.42 4.19
CA LEU A 75 -12.58 -1.83 4.06
C LEU A 75 -11.50 -2.87 4.37
N VAL A 76 -11.66 -3.62 5.47
CA VAL A 76 -10.74 -4.70 5.85
C VAL A 76 -10.72 -5.79 4.78
N ALA A 77 -11.87 -6.18 4.23
CA ALA A 77 -11.96 -7.16 3.16
C ALA A 77 -11.19 -6.69 1.91
N GLN A 78 -11.31 -5.42 1.54
CA GLN A 78 -10.60 -4.86 0.40
C GLN A 78 -9.08 -4.83 0.62
N GLN A 79 -8.62 -4.41 1.80
CA GLN A 79 -7.19 -4.41 2.14
C GLN A 79 -6.62 -5.84 2.11
N THR A 80 -7.36 -6.79 2.65
CA THR A 80 -6.98 -8.21 2.65
C THR A 80 -6.91 -8.75 1.23
N ALA A 81 -7.89 -8.46 0.37
CA ALA A 81 -7.88 -8.88 -1.02
C ALA A 81 -6.67 -8.29 -1.79
N ALA A 82 -6.32 -7.03 -1.54
CA ALA A 82 -5.15 -6.40 -2.13
C ALA A 82 -3.83 -7.05 -1.65
N ALA A 83 -3.73 -7.43 -0.37
CA ALA A 83 -2.58 -8.16 0.16
C ALA A 83 -2.45 -9.57 -0.44
N GLN A 84 -3.57 -10.27 -0.61
CA GLN A 84 -3.61 -11.60 -1.23
C GLN A 84 -3.11 -11.58 -2.69
N GLU A 85 -3.18 -10.44 -3.37
CA GLU A 85 -2.68 -10.35 -4.75
C GLU A 85 -1.15 -10.52 -4.82
N ILE A 86 -0.41 -10.03 -3.82
CA ILE A 86 1.03 -10.26 -3.71
C ILE A 86 1.32 -11.74 -3.40
N GLU A 87 0.45 -12.41 -2.64
CA GLU A 87 0.61 -13.85 -2.39
C GLU A 87 0.39 -14.69 -3.64
N ARG A 88 -0.54 -14.28 -4.52
CA ARG A 88 -0.79 -14.92 -5.81
C ARG A 88 0.32 -14.64 -6.82
N GLN A 89 0.88 -13.44 -6.79
CA GLN A 89 1.94 -12.99 -7.68
C GLN A 89 3.19 -12.53 -6.91
N PRO A 90 3.88 -13.45 -6.20
CA PRO A 90 5.00 -13.11 -5.32
C PRO A 90 6.21 -12.50 -6.06
N ALA A 91 6.41 -12.85 -7.33
CA ALA A 91 7.49 -12.33 -8.17
C ALA A 91 7.09 -11.07 -8.98
N MET A 92 6.17 -10.25 -8.47
CA MET A 92 5.77 -9.03 -9.14
C MET A 92 6.94 -8.04 -9.24
N LYS A 93 7.28 -7.67 -10.49
CA LYS A 93 8.36 -6.71 -10.79
C LYS A 93 7.93 -5.26 -10.54
N PRO A 94 8.89 -4.32 -10.39
CA PRO A 94 8.56 -2.91 -10.29
C PRO A 94 7.86 -2.43 -11.55
N ILE A 95 6.84 -1.59 -11.36
CA ILE A 95 6.16 -0.92 -12.46
C ILE A 95 7.09 0.17 -13.00
N THR A 96 7.23 0.24 -14.32
CA THR A 96 8.04 1.25 -15.01
C THR A 96 7.12 2.22 -15.77
N GLY A 97 7.48 3.50 -15.77
CA GLY A 97 6.66 4.55 -16.39
C GLY A 97 5.44 4.96 -15.56
N PRO A 98 4.64 5.91 -16.07
CA PRO A 98 3.55 6.53 -15.32
C PRO A 98 2.39 5.57 -15.07
N ILE A 99 1.89 5.55 -13.84
CA ILE A 99 0.74 4.73 -13.44
C ILE A 99 -0.54 5.55 -13.56
N LYS A 100 -1.48 5.09 -14.39
CA LYS A 100 -2.78 5.75 -14.60
C LYS A 100 -3.94 5.04 -13.90
N GLU A 101 -3.77 3.75 -13.60
CA GLU A 101 -4.80 2.92 -12.97
C GLU A 101 -4.29 2.29 -11.68
N ARG A 102 -5.20 2.02 -10.74
CA ARG A 102 -4.88 1.39 -9.46
C ARG A 102 -4.41 -0.05 -9.70
N PRO A 103 -3.19 -0.44 -9.28
CA PRO A 103 -2.79 -1.84 -9.34
C PRO A 103 -3.61 -2.71 -8.38
N ALA A 104 -3.86 -3.97 -8.74
CA ALA A 104 -4.69 -4.88 -7.97
C ALA A 104 -4.19 -5.13 -6.53
N PHE A 105 -2.88 -5.02 -6.29
CA PHE A 105 -2.27 -5.15 -4.96
C PHE A 105 -2.40 -3.90 -4.08
N VAL A 106 -3.02 -2.83 -4.57
CA VAL A 106 -3.25 -1.57 -3.85
C VAL A 106 -4.74 -1.45 -3.59
N SER A 107 -5.18 -1.30 -2.34
CA SER A 107 -6.59 -1.04 -2.00
C SER A 107 -7.03 0.37 -2.43
N GLU A 108 -8.34 0.65 -2.47
CA GLU A 108 -8.81 1.99 -2.86
C GLU A 108 -8.34 3.07 -1.88
N VAL A 109 -8.35 2.77 -0.58
CA VAL A 109 -7.86 3.71 0.45
C VAL A 109 -6.38 4.01 0.27
N GLU A 110 -5.56 2.98 0.10
CA GLU A 110 -4.13 3.16 -0.19
C GLU A 110 -3.93 3.96 -1.48
N TRP A 111 -4.71 3.67 -2.52
CA TRP A 111 -4.61 4.36 -3.80
C TRP A 111 -4.95 5.85 -3.70
N MET A 112 -6.02 6.20 -2.99
CA MET A 112 -6.38 7.59 -2.74
C MET A 112 -5.28 8.32 -1.96
N MET A 113 -4.72 7.67 -0.94
CA MET A 113 -3.63 8.23 -0.14
C MET A 113 -2.36 8.45 -0.98
N LEU A 114 -1.92 7.44 -1.74
CA LEU A 114 -0.73 7.52 -2.58
C LEU A 114 -0.87 8.63 -3.63
N LYS A 115 -2.05 8.75 -4.27
CA LYS A 115 -2.34 9.88 -5.17
C LYS A 115 -2.27 11.21 -4.42
N GLY A 116 -2.89 11.31 -3.25
CA GLY A 116 -2.88 12.55 -2.45
C GLY A 116 -1.48 13.02 -2.07
N VAL A 117 -0.57 12.09 -1.74
CA VAL A 117 0.85 12.41 -1.47
C VAL A 117 1.58 12.78 -2.76
N ALA A 118 1.37 12.01 -3.84
CA ALA A 118 2.06 12.25 -5.11
C ALA A 118 1.77 13.62 -5.71
N GLN A 119 0.54 14.12 -5.59
CA GLN A 119 0.14 15.43 -6.11
C GLN A 119 0.85 16.62 -5.44
N GLN A 120 1.52 16.41 -4.30
CA GLN A 120 2.30 17.45 -3.62
C GLN A 120 3.72 17.60 -4.18
N ASN A 121 4.14 16.68 -5.06
CA ASN A 121 5.45 16.68 -5.66
C ASN A 121 5.46 17.48 -6.98
N ALA A 122 6.61 18.06 -7.34
CA ALA A 122 6.78 18.76 -8.63
C ALA A 122 6.57 17.82 -9.84
N THR A 123 6.78 16.51 -9.66
CA THR A 123 6.58 15.47 -10.66
C THR A 123 5.59 14.39 -10.17
N PRO A 124 4.26 14.65 -10.17
CA PRO A 124 3.29 13.77 -9.53
C PRO A 124 3.25 12.35 -10.10
N ASP A 125 3.35 12.18 -11.42
CA ASP A 125 3.32 10.85 -12.05
C ASP A 125 4.54 10.00 -11.66
N VAL A 126 5.72 10.63 -11.57
CA VAL A 126 6.96 9.97 -11.15
C VAL A 126 6.86 9.57 -9.68
N GLU A 127 6.37 10.49 -8.84
CA GLU A 127 6.20 10.25 -7.41
C GLU A 127 5.18 9.15 -7.12
N LEU A 128 4.03 9.15 -7.82
CA LEU A 128 3.04 8.08 -7.70
C LEU A 128 3.64 6.72 -8.04
N THR A 129 4.41 6.64 -9.12
CA THR A 129 5.11 5.42 -9.52
C THR A 129 6.11 4.97 -8.45
N ARG A 130 6.88 5.91 -7.88
CA ARG A 130 7.83 5.64 -6.79
C ARG A 130 7.12 5.06 -5.56
N LEU A 131 6.03 5.69 -5.13
CA LEU A 131 5.25 5.32 -3.96
C LEU A 131 4.53 3.97 -4.12
N VAL A 132 3.94 3.70 -5.28
CA VAL A 132 3.33 2.39 -5.59
C VAL A 132 4.38 1.28 -5.58
N ASN A 133 5.56 1.54 -6.15
CA ASN A 133 6.66 0.57 -6.12
C ASN A 133 7.22 0.35 -4.71
N LYS A 134 7.22 1.38 -3.86
CA LYS A 134 7.54 1.26 -2.43
C LYS A 134 6.52 0.36 -1.72
N LEU A 135 5.23 0.59 -1.94
CA LEU A 135 4.16 -0.22 -1.34
C LEU A 135 4.27 -1.68 -1.75
N ARG A 136 4.49 -1.97 -3.04
CA ARG A 136 4.75 -3.33 -3.54
C ARG A 136 5.91 -4.00 -2.81
N PHE A 137 7.05 -3.30 -2.70
CA PHE A 137 8.23 -3.80 -1.99
C PHE A 137 7.92 -4.12 -0.52
N MET A 138 7.21 -3.24 0.17
CA MET A 138 6.82 -3.46 1.57
C MET A 138 5.94 -4.70 1.72
N LYS A 139 4.92 -4.87 0.87
CA LYS A 139 4.04 -6.05 0.92
C LYS A 139 4.79 -7.34 0.62
N GLN A 140 5.74 -7.33 -0.34
CA GLN A 140 6.60 -8.48 -0.62
C GLN A 140 7.54 -8.80 0.56
N LEU A 141 8.08 -7.77 1.22
CA LEU A 141 8.94 -7.94 2.39
C LEU A 141 8.17 -8.54 3.56
N GLU A 142 6.96 -8.02 3.85
CA GLU A 142 6.07 -8.56 4.88
C GLU A 142 5.71 -10.01 4.61
N LEU A 143 5.37 -10.34 3.35
CA LEU A 143 5.11 -11.72 2.95
C LEU A 143 6.32 -12.61 3.21
N TRP A 144 7.52 -12.20 2.79
CA TRP A 144 8.75 -12.96 3.05
C TRP A 144 9.04 -13.15 4.54
N GLN A 145 8.87 -12.11 5.37
CA GLN A 145 9.03 -12.19 6.83
C GLN A 145 8.02 -13.15 7.47
N SER A 146 6.77 -13.13 7.01
CA SER A 146 5.71 -14.02 7.52
C SER A 146 5.98 -15.51 7.26
N MET A 147 6.84 -15.81 6.28
CA MET A 147 7.15 -17.17 5.83
C MET A 147 8.29 -17.83 6.63
N GLU A 148 8.74 -17.29 7.77
CA GLU A 148 9.91 -17.80 8.52
C GLU A 148 9.78 -19.27 8.91
N HIS A 149 8.54 -19.71 9.14
CA HIS A 149 8.21 -21.10 9.47
C HIS A 149 7.37 -21.79 8.38
N SER A 150 7.38 -21.25 7.15
CA SER A 150 6.66 -21.84 6.02
C SER A 150 7.41 -23.06 5.47
N SER A 151 6.67 -24.06 4.98
CA SER A 151 7.23 -25.16 4.20
C SER A 151 7.56 -24.76 2.76
N ASP A 152 7.04 -23.64 2.27
CA ASP A 152 7.26 -23.14 0.91
C ASP A 152 8.58 -22.35 0.80
N MET A 153 9.68 -23.09 0.86
CA MET A 153 11.04 -22.54 0.77
C MET A 153 11.33 -21.97 -0.62
N ALA A 154 10.74 -22.52 -1.68
CA ALA A 154 10.93 -22.02 -3.04
C ALA A 154 10.34 -20.61 -3.20
N LYS A 155 9.12 -20.39 -2.70
CA LYS A 155 8.51 -19.06 -2.70
C LYS A 155 9.28 -18.07 -1.82
N ARG A 156 9.79 -18.52 -0.67
CA ARG A 156 10.62 -17.70 0.22
C ARG A 156 11.93 -17.26 -0.46
N GLN A 157 12.61 -18.18 -1.13
CA GLN A 157 13.82 -17.88 -1.90
C GLN A 157 13.54 -16.89 -3.03
N MET A 158 12.48 -17.11 -3.81
CA MET A 158 12.10 -16.22 -4.92
C MET A 158 11.77 -14.79 -4.44
N LEU A 159 11.05 -14.65 -3.32
CA LEU A 159 10.83 -13.33 -2.71
C LEU A 159 12.14 -12.70 -2.25
N ALA A 160 13.05 -13.48 -1.66
CA ALA A 160 14.34 -12.98 -1.22
C ALA A 160 15.18 -12.42 -2.40
N GLU A 161 15.20 -13.14 -3.53
CA GLU A 161 15.86 -12.70 -4.76
C GLU A 161 15.24 -11.41 -5.31
N GLN A 162 13.91 -11.33 -5.38
CA GLN A 162 13.21 -10.14 -5.87
C GLN A 162 13.44 -8.92 -4.97
N LEU A 163 13.43 -9.10 -3.65
CA LEU A 163 13.69 -8.03 -2.68
C LEU A 163 15.14 -7.55 -2.76
N LEU A 164 16.11 -8.45 -2.94
CA LEU A 164 17.51 -8.10 -3.16
C LEU A 164 17.70 -7.24 -4.41
N GLU A 165 16.98 -7.57 -5.48
CA GLU A 165 17.05 -6.81 -6.74
C GLU A 165 16.48 -5.39 -6.60
N ASP A 166 15.44 -5.22 -5.77
CA ASP A 166 14.75 -3.94 -5.59
C ASP A 166 15.43 -3.01 -4.56
N LEU A 167 16.25 -3.57 -3.66
CA LEU A 167 16.92 -2.84 -2.57
C LEU A 167 17.72 -1.62 -3.02
N PRO A 168 18.58 -1.69 -4.07
CA PRO A 168 19.36 -0.54 -4.51
C PRO A 168 18.48 0.65 -4.89
N GLN A 169 17.36 0.40 -5.57
CA GLN A 169 16.42 1.46 -5.93
C GLN A 169 15.72 2.06 -4.71
N ARG A 170 15.44 1.26 -3.67
CA ARG A 170 14.85 1.78 -2.42
C ARG A 170 15.80 2.76 -1.73
N VAL A 171 17.10 2.44 -1.72
CA VAL A 171 18.13 3.34 -1.17
C VAL A 171 18.28 4.60 -2.02
N ALA A 172 18.36 4.47 -3.35
CA ALA A 172 18.46 5.62 -4.26
C ALA A 172 17.25 6.58 -4.13
N ASN A 173 16.07 6.04 -3.84
CA ASN A 173 14.85 6.82 -3.64
C ASN A 173 14.69 7.37 -2.20
N ALA A 174 15.67 7.18 -1.32
CA ALA A 174 15.58 7.47 0.11
C ALA A 174 14.37 6.82 0.82
N ASP A 175 13.90 5.67 0.30
CA ASP A 175 12.81 4.90 0.91
C ASP A 175 13.28 3.98 2.04
N LEU A 176 14.57 3.65 2.05
CA LEU A 176 15.23 2.79 3.03
C LEU A 176 16.65 3.29 3.25
N ASP A 177 17.04 3.42 4.52
CA ASP A 177 18.38 3.88 4.85
C ASP A 177 19.44 2.83 4.54
N LYS A 178 20.62 3.28 4.13
CA LYS A 178 21.73 2.38 3.74
C LYS A 178 22.08 1.34 4.80
N PRO A 179 22.22 1.67 6.11
CA PRO A 179 22.50 0.67 7.14
C PRO A 179 21.37 -0.36 7.31
N GLU A 180 20.11 0.06 7.16
CA GLU A 180 18.96 -0.84 7.23
C GLU A 180 18.90 -1.77 6.02
N ALA A 181 19.13 -1.21 4.83
CA ALA A 181 19.23 -1.98 3.59
C ALA A 181 20.36 -3.02 3.64
N GLN A 182 21.51 -2.71 4.24
CA GLN A 182 22.60 -3.68 4.44
C GLN A 182 22.20 -4.82 5.37
N LYS A 183 21.50 -4.53 6.48
CA LYS A 183 20.98 -5.56 7.39
C LYS A 183 19.96 -6.44 6.69
N LEU A 184 19.03 -5.83 5.93
CA LEU A 184 18.03 -6.56 5.17
C LEU A 184 18.68 -7.44 4.09
N GLN A 185 19.64 -6.90 3.33
CA GLN A 185 20.42 -7.65 2.34
C GLN A 185 21.06 -8.91 2.95
N ALA A 186 21.70 -8.78 4.12
CA ALA A 186 22.32 -9.92 4.79
C ALA A 186 21.31 -11.01 5.18
N SER A 187 20.10 -10.63 5.58
CA SER A 187 19.03 -11.56 5.90
C SER A 187 18.45 -12.24 4.66
N LEU A 188 18.17 -11.47 3.60
CA LEU A 188 17.64 -12.00 2.34
C LEU A 188 18.63 -12.99 1.70
N LEU A 189 19.94 -12.71 1.76
CA LEU A 189 20.97 -13.57 1.20
C LEU A 189 21.03 -14.97 1.81
N LYS A 190 20.58 -15.15 3.06
CA LYS A 190 20.51 -16.48 3.71
C LYS A 190 19.48 -17.38 3.03
N ASP A 191 18.39 -16.79 2.56
CA ASP A 191 17.30 -17.50 1.89
C ASP A 191 17.49 -17.55 0.37
N ALA A 192 18.11 -16.51 -0.22
CA ALA A 192 18.36 -16.42 -1.66
C ALA A 192 19.50 -17.35 -2.14
N VAL A 193 20.49 -17.63 -1.28
CA VAL A 193 21.69 -18.40 -1.66
C VAL A 193 22.00 -19.46 -0.61
N SER A 194 21.83 -20.72 -0.98
CA SER A 194 22.04 -21.85 -0.06
C SER A 194 23.52 -22.07 0.30
N ASP A 195 24.40 -22.10 -0.70
CA ASP A 195 25.84 -22.33 -0.51
C ASP A 195 26.55 -21.14 0.15
N GLU A 196 27.37 -21.40 1.16
CA GLU A 196 28.05 -20.34 1.91
C GLU A 196 29.10 -19.59 1.08
N SER A 197 29.86 -20.31 0.26
CA SER A 197 30.92 -19.70 -0.56
C SER A 197 30.33 -18.76 -1.61
N SER A 198 29.22 -19.18 -2.22
CA SER A 198 28.45 -18.41 -3.19
C SER A 198 27.77 -17.22 -2.54
N ARG A 199 27.25 -17.40 -1.32
CA ARG A 199 26.60 -16.32 -0.55
C ARG A 199 27.59 -15.20 -0.21
N LYS A 200 28.84 -15.51 0.14
CA LYS A 200 29.90 -14.50 0.37
C LYS A 200 30.17 -13.67 -0.89
N LYS A 201 30.37 -14.33 -2.03
CA LYS A 201 30.57 -13.65 -3.33
C LYS A 201 29.37 -12.78 -3.73
N ARG A 202 28.15 -13.28 -3.49
CA ARG A 202 26.93 -12.51 -3.75
C ARG A 202 26.82 -11.32 -2.82
N ALA A 203 27.14 -11.47 -1.54
CA ALA A 203 27.12 -10.38 -0.55
C ALA A 203 28.02 -9.21 -0.96
N GLU A 204 29.23 -9.47 -1.44
CA GLU A 204 30.15 -8.45 -1.95
C GLU A 204 29.60 -7.72 -3.18
N THR A 205 28.93 -8.46 -4.06
CA THR A 205 28.31 -7.89 -5.27
C THR A 205 27.14 -6.98 -4.90
N GLU A 206 26.24 -7.44 -4.03
CA GLU A 206 25.11 -6.62 -3.57
C GLU A 206 25.56 -5.41 -2.75
N ALA A 207 26.58 -5.55 -1.90
CA ALA A 207 27.12 -4.42 -1.15
C ALA A 207 27.69 -3.33 -2.05
N ARG A 208 28.31 -3.71 -3.18
CA ARG A 208 28.77 -2.75 -4.20
C ARG A 208 27.61 -2.07 -4.91
N ARG A 209 26.58 -2.83 -5.32
CA ARG A 209 25.36 -2.29 -5.95
C ARG A 209 24.68 -1.27 -5.03
N LEU A 210 24.47 -1.64 -3.77
CA LEU A 210 23.87 -0.79 -2.76
C LEU A 210 24.71 0.46 -2.46
N GLY A 211 26.03 0.30 -2.45
CA GLY A 211 26.99 1.39 -2.29
C GLY A 211 26.93 2.43 -3.41
N ALA A 212 26.79 1.98 -4.67
CA ALA A 212 26.67 2.86 -5.83
C ALA A 212 25.33 3.61 -5.88
N SER A 213 24.24 2.96 -5.47
CA SER A 213 22.91 3.59 -5.42
C SER A 213 22.75 4.67 -4.35
N ALA A 214 23.53 4.62 -3.28
CA ALA A 214 23.51 5.64 -2.21
C ALA A 214 24.32 6.90 -2.53
N ALA A 215 25.09 6.90 -3.63
CA ALA A 215 25.93 8.01 -4.06
C ALA A 215 25.34 8.79 -5.26
N SER A 216 24.22 8.31 -5.80
CA SER A 216 23.45 8.96 -6.88
C SER A 216 22.40 9.88 -6.28
#